data_AF-A0A6I2M4E6-F1
#
_entry.id   AF-A0A6I2M4E6-F1
#
_cell.length_a   1.000
_cell.length_b   1.000
_cell.length_c   1.000
_cell.angle_alpha   90.00
_cell.angle_beta   90.00
_cell.angle_gamma   90.00
#
_symmetry.space_group_name_H-M   'P 1'
#
loop_
_entity.id
_entity.type
_entity.pdbx_description
1 polymer ?
#
loop_
_entity_poly.entity_id
_entity_poly.type
_entity_poly.pdbx_seq_one_letter_code
_entity_poly.pdbx_strand_id
1 'polypeptide(L)'
;MDKKEFDAIIKQPPNIRYDYFIKKVVDYEEVWGLYNDGWATAKDEEDNLLIPFFPKKVFAENCAEKEWAAYEAKLLGLDEFIEKWLTGMKKDGIKPSIFPTEVNTAVVSIDVIIKDLETELENY
;
A
#
# COMPACT_ATOMS: atom_id res chain seq x y z
N MET A 1 -11.90 16.85 6.33
CA MET A 1 -11.26 16.70 7.65
C MET A 1 -9.90 15.98 7.56
N ASP A 2 -9.32 15.90 6.36
CA ASP A 2 -8.39 14.82 5.99
C ASP A 2 -6.91 15.20 6.14
N LYS A 3 -6.58 16.50 6.11
CA LYS A 3 -5.18 16.98 6.23
C LYS A 3 -4.54 16.73 7.59
N LYS A 4 -5.32 16.76 8.69
CA LYS A 4 -4.78 16.55 10.05
C LYS A 4 -4.45 15.07 10.31
N GLU A 5 -5.34 14.16 9.90
CA GLU A 5 -5.09 12.72 9.98
C GLU A 5 -3.91 12.33 9.07
N PHE A 6 -3.92 12.85 7.84
CA PHE A 6 -2.83 12.62 6.88
C PHE A 6 -1.45 12.95 7.47
N ASP A 7 -1.25 14.17 7.96
CA ASP A 7 0.04 14.63 8.50
C ASP A 7 0.42 13.89 9.79
N ALA A 8 -0.57 13.54 10.61
CA ALA A 8 -0.35 12.77 11.83
C ALA A 8 0.16 11.36 11.53
N ILE A 9 -0.39 10.70 10.50
CA ILE A 9 -0.04 9.32 10.12
C ILE A 9 1.24 9.25 9.27
N ILE A 10 1.47 10.19 8.35
CA ILE A 10 2.64 10.17 7.48
C ILE A 10 3.97 10.31 8.26
N LYS A 11 3.91 10.97 9.42
CA LYS A 11 5.04 11.14 10.36
C LYS A 11 5.26 9.94 11.28
N GLN A 12 4.36 8.96 11.26
CA GLN A 12 4.48 7.77 12.10
C GLN A 12 5.52 6.78 11.56
N PRO A 13 6.12 5.97 12.43
CA PRO A 13 7.01 4.90 12.01
C PRO A 13 6.24 3.84 11.17
N PRO A 14 6.97 3.05 10.36
CA PRO A 14 6.38 2.18 9.35
C PRO A 14 5.45 1.12 9.95
N ASN A 15 5.74 0.63 11.16
CA ASN A 15 4.88 -0.32 11.88
C ASN A 15 3.49 0.26 12.22
N ILE A 16 3.42 1.53 12.59
CA ILE A 16 2.14 2.20 12.90
C ILE A 16 1.38 2.51 11.62
N ARG A 17 2.07 2.92 10.55
CA ARG A 17 1.47 3.12 9.23
C ARG A 17 0.93 1.81 8.64
N TYR A 18 1.62 0.70 8.89
CA TYR A 18 1.18 -0.63 8.51
C TYR A 18 -0.13 -1.04 9.21
N ASP A 19 -0.19 -0.91 10.55
CA ASP A 19 -1.42 -1.18 11.31
C ASP A 19 -2.59 -0.30 10.84
N TYR A 20 -2.32 0.99 10.61
CA TYR A 20 -3.30 1.91 10.04
C TYR A 20 -3.74 1.48 8.63
N PHE A 21 -2.82 0.95 7.81
CA PHE A 21 -3.14 0.46 6.48
C PHE A 21 -4.15 -0.68 6.55
N ILE A 22 -3.84 -1.75 7.31
CA ILE A 22 -4.70 -2.93 7.48
C ILE A 22 -6.11 -2.52 7.93
N LYS A 23 -6.21 -1.72 8.98
CA LYS A 23 -7.50 -1.23 9.50
C LYS A 23 -8.33 -0.51 8.45
N LYS A 24 -7.69 0.39 7.69
CA LYS A 24 -8.42 1.25 6.75
C LYS A 24 -8.81 0.53 5.47
N VAL A 25 -7.95 -0.34 4.94
CA VAL A 25 -8.30 -1.11 3.75
C VAL A 25 -9.38 -2.13 4.04
N VAL A 26 -9.47 -2.66 5.27
CA VAL A 26 -10.57 -3.52 5.70
C VAL A 26 -11.85 -2.72 5.93
N ASP A 27 -11.79 -1.59 6.64
CA ASP A 27 -12.95 -0.73 6.92
C ASP A 27 -13.65 -0.21 5.64
N TYR A 28 -12.88 0.08 4.59
CA TYR A 28 -13.40 0.55 3.31
C TYR A 28 -13.49 -0.54 2.24
N GLU A 29 -12.88 -1.71 2.46
CA GLU A 29 -12.67 -2.76 1.44
C GLU A 29 -11.96 -2.24 0.18
N GLU A 30 -11.15 -1.18 0.33
CA GLU A 30 -10.53 -0.42 -0.73
C GLU A 30 -9.02 -0.28 -0.50
N VAL A 31 -8.24 -0.63 -1.51
CA VAL A 31 -6.78 -0.46 -1.57
C VAL A 31 -6.46 0.51 -2.70
N TRP A 32 -5.48 1.38 -2.49
CA TRP A 32 -5.07 2.36 -3.50
C TRP A 32 -3.64 2.09 -3.96
N GLY A 33 -3.40 2.20 -5.26
CA GLY A 33 -2.06 2.14 -5.85
C GLY A 33 -1.86 3.24 -6.87
N LEU A 34 -0.68 3.26 -7.49
CA LEU A 34 -0.32 4.24 -8.50
C LEU A 34 -0.27 3.59 -9.89
N TYR A 35 -0.97 4.18 -10.85
CA TYR A 35 -1.08 3.66 -12.21
C TYR A 35 -0.86 4.74 -13.27
N ASN A 36 -0.01 4.46 -14.25
CA ASN A 36 0.17 5.22 -15.50
C ASN A 36 0.79 4.32 -16.58
N ASP A 37 -0.07 3.82 -17.49
CA ASP A 37 0.28 2.79 -18.50
C ASP A 37 0.91 1.50 -17.93
N GLY A 38 0.80 1.33 -16.61
CA GLY A 38 1.49 0.33 -15.81
C GLY A 38 1.43 0.74 -14.33
N TRP A 39 1.72 -0.20 -13.43
CA TRP A 39 1.73 0.10 -12.00
C TRP A 39 3.08 0.64 -11.58
N ALA A 40 3.09 1.58 -10.62
CA ALA A 40 4.33 2.11 -10.09
C ALA A 40 5.16 0.98 -9.47
N THR A 41 6.43 0.91 -9.84
CA THR A 41 7.39 -0.02 -9.26
C THR A 41 8.58 0.75 -8.72
N ALA A 42 8.93 0.51 -7.46
CA ALA A 42 10.18 0.93 -6.85
C ALA A 42 11.17 -0.25 -6.83
N LYS A 43 12.45 0.04 -6.57
CA LYS A 43 13.46 -0.97 -6.31
C LYS A 43 14.09 -0.76 -4.95
N ASP A 44 14.31 -1.86 -4.24
CA ASP A 44 15.09 -1.91 -3.01
C ASP A 44 16.61 -1.91 -3.30
N GLU A 45 17.44 -1.79 -2.25
CA GLU A 45 18.90 -1.90 -2.33
C GLU A 45 19.38 -3.22 -2.97
N GLU A 46 18.59 -4.29 -2.90
CA GLU A 46 18.87 -5.58 -3.53
C GLU A 46 18.30 -5.72 -4.97
N ASP A 47 17.88 -4.62 -5.61
CA ASP A 47 17.21 -4.58 -6.94
C ASP A 47 15.86 -5.34 -6.99
N ASN A 48 15.30 -5.71 -5.84
CA ASN A 48 13.98 -6.33 -5.74
C ASN A 48 12.89 -5.33 -6.16
N LEU A 49 11.96 -5.76 -7.01
CA LEU A 49 10.80 -4.96 -7.41
C LEU A 49 9.81 -4.82 -6.24
N LEU A 50 9.41 -3.59 -6.00
CA LEU A 50 8.46 -3.18 -4.98
C LEU A 50 7.27 -2.47 -5.60
N ILE A 51 6.04 -2.79 -5.21
CA ILE A 51 4.85 -2.04 -5.66
C ILE A 51 4.25 -1.29 -4.46
N PRO A 52 4.06 0.05 -4.54
CA PRO A 52 3.55 0.84 -3.45
C PRO A 52 2.01 0.75 -3.37
N PHE A 53 1.50 0.45 -2.17
CA PHE A 53 0.06 0.41 -1.87
C PHE A 53 -0.29 1.35 -0.72
N PHE A 54 -1.49 1.91 -0.75
CA PHE A 54 -1.94 2.97 0.15
C PHE A 54 -3.35 2.69 0.68
N PRO A 55 -3.67 3.17 1.89
CA PRO A 55 -4.97 2.89 2.50
C PRO A 55 -6.09 3.82 2.05
N LYS A 56 -5.75 4.94 1.41
CA LYS A 56 -6.71 5.93 0.89
C LYS A 56 -6.13 6.62 -0.33
N LYS A 57 -7.02 7.13 -1.18
CA LYS A 57 -6.68 7.92 -2.38
C LYS A 57 -5.71 9.07 -2.09
N VAL A 58 -5.97 9.85 -1.05
CA VAL A 58 -5.15 11.04 -0.70
C VAL A 58 -3.68 10.69 -0.43
N PHE A 59 -3.40 9.50 0.10
CA PHE A 59 -2.03 9.04 0.34
C PHE A 59 -1.34 8.64 -0.96
N ALA A 60 -2.06 7.95 -1.86
CA ALA A 60 -1.56 7.66 -3.19
C ALA A 60 -1.30 8.95 -3.99
N GLU A 61 -2.23 9.90 -4.00
CA GLU A 61 -2.07 11.19 -4.70
C GLU A 61 -0.88 12.01 -4.18
N ASN A 62 -0.63 12.03 -2.87
CA ASN A 62 0.55 12.68 -2.31
C ASN A 62 1.84 11.93 -2.64
N CYS A 63 1.77 10.61 -2.88
CA CYS A 63 2.92 9.84 -3.31
C CYS A 63 3.19 10.00 -4.81
N ALA A 64 2.14 10.23 -5.61
CA ALA A 64 2.20 10.66 -7.00
C ALA A 64 2.74 12.10 -7.17
N GLU A 65 3.68 12.52 -6.32
CA GLU A 65 4.40 13.77 -6.44
C GLU A 65 5.85 13.48 -6.84
N LYS A 66 6.48 14.38 -7.61
CA LYS A 66 7.86 14.23 -8.13
C LYS A 66 8.02 13.07 -9.13
N GLU A 67 8.63 11.96 -8.74
CA GLU A 67 9.01 10.84 -9.63
C GLU A 67 7.78 10.09 -10.17
N TRP A 68 6.68 10.12 -9.41
CA TRP A 68 5.40 9.56 -9.82
C TRP A 68 4.39 10.63 -10.22
N ALA A 69 4.83 11.84 -10.61
CA ALA A 69 3.93 12.95 -11.01
C ALA A 69 3.02 12.64 -12.21
N ALA A 70 3.39 11.66 -13.03
CA ALA A 70 2.56 11.18 -14.14
C ALA A 70 1.61 10.03 -13.74
N TYR A 71 1.72 9.51 -12.51
CA TYR A 71 0.89 8.43 -12.00
C TYR A 71 -0.38 8.96 -11.37
N GLU A 72 -1.46 8.20 -11.54
CA GLU A 72 -2.74 8.52 -10.92
C GLU A 72 -3.09 7.49 -9.85
N ALA A 73 -3.73 7.96 -8.77
CA ALA A 73 -4.23 7.08 -7.73
C ALA A 73 -5.37 6.21 -8.29
N LYS A 74 -5.15 4.89 -8.30
CA LYS A 74 -6.09 3.90 -8.80
C LYS A 74 -6.62 3.04 -7.67
N LEU A 75 -7.94 2.92 -7.63
CA LEU A 75 -8.65 2.06 -6.68
C LEU A 75 -8.51 0.59 -7.09
N LEU A 76 -8.33 -0.26 -6.08
CA LEU A 76 -8.27 -1.70 -6.15
C LEU A 76 -9.15 -2.27 -5.03
N GLY A 77 -10.05 -3.19 -5.35
CA GLY A 77 -10.87 -3.84 -4.31
C GLY A 77 -10.01 -4.72 -3.40
N LEU A 78 -10.34 -4.80 -2.11
CA LEU A 78 -9.61 -5.60 -1.13
C LEU A 78 -9.52 -7.08 -1.54
N ASP A 79 -10.62 -7.65 -2.00
CA ASP A 79 -10.69 -9.03 -2.49
C ASP A 79 -9.75 -9.25 -3.69
N GLU A 80 -9.77 -8.34 -4.67
CA GLU A 80 -8.85 -8.38 -5.80
C GLU A 80 -7.39 -8.20 -5.37
N PHE A 81 -7.16 -7.35 -4.36
CA PHE A 81 -5.83 -7.15 -3.79
C PHE A 81 -5.28 -8.43 -3.15
N ILE A 82 -6.08 -9.15 -2.38
CA ILE A 82 -5.65 -10.37 -1.70
C ILE A 82 -5.50 -11.52 -2.71
N GLU A 83 -6.55 -11.80 -3.48
CA GLU A 83 -6.62 -12.99 -4.31
C GLU A 83 -5.76 -12.90 -5.57
N LYS A 84 -5.71 -11.72 -6.21
CA LYS A 84 -4.99 -11.54 -7.48
C LYS A 84 -3.64 -10.90 -7.28
N TRP A 85 -3.59 -9.77 -6.57
CA TRP A 85 -2.37 -8.98 -6.46
C TRP A 85 -1.32 -9.62 -5.56
N LEU A 86 -1.64 -9.82 -4.29
CA LEU A 86 -0.72 -10.41 -3.32
C LEU A 86 -0.27 -11.81 -3.78
N THR A 87 -1.21 -12.65 -4.22
CA THR A 87 -0.89 -13.97 -4.76
C THR A 87 -0.04 -13.93 -6.04
N GLY A 88 -0.32 -12.98 -6.95
CA GLY A 88 0.46 -12.78 -8.18
C GLY A 88 1.88 -12.30 -7.87
N MET A 89 2.02 -11.24 -7.09
CA MET A 89 3.29 -10.68 -6.65
C MET A 89 4.17 -11.74 -5.96
N LYS A 90 3.57 -12.62 -5.16
CA LYS A 90 4.28 -13.73 -4.51
C LYS A 90 4.90 -14.70 -5.52
N LYS A 91 4.23 -14.98 -6.64
CA LYS A 91 4.74 -15.86 -7.71
C LYS A 91 5.85 -15.19 -8.51
N ASP A 92 5.72 -13.89 -8.76
CA ASP A 92 6.69 -13.08 -9.50
C ASP A 92 7.91 -12.64 -8.65
N GLY A 93 7.90 -12.92 -7.35
CA GLY A 93 8.97 -12.50 -6.43
C GLY A 93 8.97 -11.00 -6.13
N ILE A 94 7.86 -10.31 -6.42
CA ILE A 94 7.67 -8.88 -6.19
C ILE A 94 7.20 -8.68 -4.76
N LYS A 95 7.73 -7.66 -4.08
CA LYS A 95 7.37 -7.35 -2.69
C LYS A 95 6.38 -6.16 -2.65
N PRO A 96 5.35 -6.18 -1.80
CA PRO A 96 4.51 -5.01 -1.58
C PRO A 96 5.23 -4.02 -0.66
N SER A 97 5.23 -2.75 -1.06
CA SER A 97 5.66 -1.63 -0.25
C SER A 97 4.42 -1.00 0.37
N ILE A 98 4.17 -1.30 1.64
CA ILE A 98 2.96 -0.84 2.31
C ILE A 98 3.16 0.58 2.81
N PHE A 99 2.29 1.46 2.30
CA PHE A 99 2.18 2.87 2.62
C PHE A 99 3.53 3.59 2.68
N PRO A 100 4.32 3.62 1.60
CA PRO A 100 5.64 4.28 1.59
C PRO A 100 5.54 5.79 1.82
N THR A 101 6.61 6.35 2.40
CA THR A 101 6.85 7.79 2.50
C THR A 101 8.21 8.13 1.92
N GLU A 102 8.52 9.42 1.78
CA GLU A 102 9.81 9.91 1.28
C GLU A 102 11.03 9.39 2.07
N VAL A 103 10.82 8.89 3.30
CA VAL A 103 11.89 8.47 4.20
C VAL A 103 11.96 6.96 4.36
N ASN A 104 10.82 6.26 4.45
CA ASN A 104 10.80 4.82 4.70
C ASN A 104 9.46 4.15 4.35
N THR A 105 9.50 2.84 4.16
CA THR A 105 8.33 2.01 3.86
C THR A 105 8.27 0.78 4.76
N ALA A 106 7.05 0.27 5.00
CA ALA A 106 6.87 -1.04 5.63
C ALA A 106 6.98 -2.12 4.55
N VAL A 107 8.10 -2.84 4.52
CA VAL A 107 8.25 -4.04 3.69
C VAL A 107 7.90 -5.24 4.57
N VAL A 108 6.75 -5.84 4.29
CA VAL A 108 6.23 -6.99 5.03
C VAL A 108 6.02 -8.13 4.04
N SER A 109 6.24 -9.37 4.48
CA SER A 109 6.01 -10.55 3.64
C SER A 109 4.54 -10.65 3.26
N ILE A 110 4.27 -11.04 2.02
CA ILE A 110 2.90 -11.19 1.49
C ILE A 110 2.03 -12.09 2.37
N ASP A 111 2.57 -13.23 2.83
CA ASP A 111 1.86 -14.15 3.72
C ASP A 111 1.39 -13.51 5.03
N VAL A 112 2.19 -12.59 5.58
CA VAL A 112 1.85 -11.86 6.80
C VAL A 112 0.76 -10.84 6.52
N ILE A 113 0.86 -10.12 5.39
CA ILE A 113 -0.15 -9.14 4.98
C ILE A 113 -1.51 -9.80 4.78
N ILE A 114 -1.56 -10.91 4.04
CA ILE A 114 -2.80 -11.66 3.82
C ILE A 114 -3.39 -12.07 5.16
N LYS A 115 -2.58 -12.67 6.04
CA LYS A 115 -3.03 -13.09 7.36
C LYS A 115 -3.56 -11.94 8.21
N ASP A 116 -2.88 -10.79 8.22
CA ASP A 116 -3.30 -9.62 9.01
C ASP A 116 -4.61 -9.04 8.46
N LEU A 117 -4.79 -9.00 7.13
CA LEU A 117 -6.04 -8.58 6.49
C LEU A 117 -7.19 -9.53 6.81
N GLU A 118 -6.97 -10.84 6.68
CA GLU A 118 -7.98 -11.85 7.03
C GLU A 118 -8.36 -11.78 8.51
N THR A 119 -7.36 -11.66 9.40
CA THR A 119 -7.59 -11.53 10.85
C THR A 119 -8.41 -10.29 11.17
N GLU A 120 -8.14 -9.17 10.50
CA GLU A 120 -8.89 -7.93 10.73
C GLU A 120 -10.30 -7.97 10.12
N LEU A 121 -10.49 -8.67 8.99
CA LEU A 121 -11.81 -8.95 8.42
C LEU A 121 -12.68 -9.79 9.38
N GLU A 122 -12.09 -10.73 10.13
CA GLU A 122 -12.81 -11.52 11.15
C GLU A 122 -13.27 -10.69 12.36
N ASN A 123 -12.72 -9.48 12.58
CA ASN A 123 -13.10 -8.60 13.68
C ASN A 123 -14.34 -7.72 13.38
N TYR A 124 -14.84 -7.72 12.14
CA TYR A 124 -16.03 -6.98 11.69
C TYR A 124 -17.27 -7.88 11.58
#